data_AF-A0A813HPY6-F1
#
_entry.id   AF-A0A813HPY6-F1
#
_cell.length_a   1.000
_cell.length_b   1.000
_cell.length_c   1.000
_cell.angle_alpha   90.00
_cell.angle_beta   90.00
_cell.angle_gamma   90.00
#
_symmetry.space_group_name_H-M   'P 1'
#
loop_
_entity.id
_entity.type
_entity.pdbx_description
1 polymer ?
#
loop_
_entity_poly.entity_id
_entity_poly.type
_entity_poly.pdbx_seq_one_letter_code
_entity_poly.pdbx_strand_id
1 'polypeptide(L)'
;MLSWLYDQESGDSTCSMALSPTATVMVGNPPASLTPSAQVVPQGPVMPPAPVTPQESEQRALSIHYIAGEFVRQVESAGLSRISTVHDIEDRVIRGPSARTICPRDGRMGAAYVDVVRGNDNVGQATHMLSYTWRYSVAEIAESLTEWSARAGHDPRRFYVWMCCVCVNQHRVKEKQQKGESVPFDEFKQVFEGRVKGIGKVIALMMPWHAPAFLTRSWCMLEMHTAIGLGDSCELTIVMPPNEEDAFTFSLIHSDGLERVYKTLQGASIEQARASMAEDEVNILRLVKEGQGVKMFDEQLKKHLQGWFLRVANDHVRSLPMKLLTACSKVGKMTSDLGDLDHASTILTFGWSNMSMTSFLSDKDAQKKVEVTGDLWHEQGWINHKRGHRKSAIKDYEEGLNPMAALDGLRNMSAARLYRGRARALVGDEPDQAFLATGEAVPSDEDIQMAISDYIASLEILREQEKVETEDGAKLFNNLGLAHTLRSDFEAALAAFGRAGEIREGQGSTQDPGNARRLYNLASMHLKRSNRCSESAEAAGYSHEAVLLFREAVRLLQAASVEPELVEKCNRKLEWIREHGVSDPVVAI
;
A
#
# COMPACT_ATOMS: atom_id res chain seq x y z
N MET A 1 48.27 8.50 -43.51
CA MET A 1 49.04 7.83 -42.44
C MET A 1 48.56 8.42 -41.13
N LEU A 2 47.57 7.94 -40.41
CA LEU A 2 46.58 6.84 -40.43
C LEU A 2 45.52 7.37 -39.42
N SER A 3 44.23 7.59 -39.67
CA SER A 3 43.19 6.80 -40.32
C SER A 3 42.71 5.58 -39.48
N TRP A 4 41.42 5.60 -39.13
CA TRP A 4 40.48 4.45 -38.97
C TRP A 4 40.52 3.72 -37.60
N LEU A 5 39.41 3.27 -36.99
CA LEU A 5 38.14 2.73 -37.50
C LEU A 5 36.91 3.21 -36.70
N TYR A 6 35.90 3.67 -37.44
CA TYR A 6 34.47 3.57 -37.13
C TYR A 6 33.99 2.26 -37.76
N ASP A 7 33.03 1.55 -37.18
CA ASP A 7 32.01 0.90 -38.01
C ASP A 7 30.65 0.87 -37.30
N GLN A 8 29.65 1.31 -38.06
CA GLN A 8 28.23 1.18 -37.79
C GLN A 8 27.73 -0.11 -38.42
N GLU A 9 26.68 -0.72 -37.87
CA GLU A 9 25.62 -1.29 -38.70
C GLU A 9 24.25 -0.98 -38.09
N SER A 10 23.37 -0.53 -38.98
CA SER A 10 21.97 -0.15 -38.83
C SER A 10 21.09 -1.16 -39.59
N GLY A 11 19.81 -1.30 -39.21
CA GLY A 11 18.76 -1.88 -40.06
C GLY A 11 17.71 -2.68 -39.28
N ASP A 12 16.68 -2.03 -38.74
CA ASP A 12 15.33 -1.92 -39.34
C ASP A 12 14.45 -3.19 -39.27
N SER A 13 13.37 -3.10 -38.49
CA SER A 13 12.03 -3.49 -38.96
C SER A 13 10.96 -2.75 -38.15
N THR A 14 10.41 -1.71 -38.77
CA THR A 14 9.18 -1.04 -38.38
C THR A 14 7.96 -1.91 -38.71
N CYS A 15 6.98 -1.95 -37.81
CA CYS A 15 5.57 -2.07 -38.22
C CYS A 15 4.76 -1.01 -37.47
N SER A 16 4.38 0.02 -38.23
CA SER A 16 3.53 1.13 -37.81
C SER A 16 2.07 0.72 -37.94
N MET A 17 1.26 0.97 -36.91
CA MET A 17 -0.13 1.38 -37.12
C MET A 17 -0.41 2.61 -36.26
N ALA A 18 -0.50 3.74 -36.97
CA ALA A 18 -1.06 4.99 -36.48
C ALA A 18 -2.58 4.93 -36.53
N LEU A 19 -3.25 5.36 -35.46
CA LEU A 19 -4.60 5.94 -35.52
C LEU A 19 -4.59 7.24 -34.72
N SER A 20 -5.01 8.31 -35.39
CA SER A 20 -5.03 9.70 -34.91
C SER A 20 -6.13 9.97 -33.87
N PRO A 21 -6.05 11.11 -33.15
CA PRO A 21 -6.97 11.49 -32.08
C PRO A 21 -8.10 12.40 -32.59
N THR A 22 -9.33 12.17 -32.13
CA THR A 22 -10.39 13.19 -32.16
C THR A 22 -11.42 12.91 -31.07
N ALA A 23 -11.43 13.73 -30.02
CA ALA A 23 -12.64 14.10 -29.28
C ALA A 23 -12.32 15.30 -28.37
N THR A 24 -12.64 16.49 -28.86
CA THR A 24 -12.69 17.74 -28.08
C THR A 24 -13.81 17.63 -27.04
N VAL A 25 -13.48 17.63 -25.75
CA VAL A 25 -14.47 17.76 -24.67
C VAL A 25 -14.42 19.18 -24.13
N MET A 26 -15.53 19.89 -24.35
CA MET A 26 -15.83 21.21 -23.83
C MET A 26 -15.98 21.14 -22.31
N VAL A 27 -15.11 21.84 -21.58
CA VAL A 27 -15.22 22.02 -20.12
C VAL A 27 -16.29 23.08 -19.85
N GLY A 28 -17.44 22.64 -19.35
CA GLY A 28 -18.46 23.52 -18.75
C GLY A 28 -18.04 23.95 -17.34
N ASN A 29 -18.21 25.23 -17.02
CA ASN A 29 -17.93 25.78 -15.70
C ASN A 29 -18.77 25.10 -14.59
N PRO A 30 -18.21 24.86 -13.39
CA PRO A 30 -18.97 24.35 -12.26
C PRO A 30 -19.86 25.45 -11.64
N PRO A 31 -21.03 25.09 -11.08
CA PRO A 31 -21.89 26.01 -10.36
C PRO A 31 -21.33 26.30 -8.96
N ALA A 32 -21.52 27.55 -8.51
CA ALA A 32 -21.13 28.04 -7.20
C ALA A 32 -21.88 27.31 -6.08
N SER A 33 -21.13 26.66 -5.17
CA SER A 33 -21.66 26.11 -3.92
C SER A 33 -21.41 27.07 -2.75
N LEU A 34 -22.49 27.39 -2.06
CA LEU A 34 -22.52 28.15 -0.81
C LEU A 34 -22.00 27.27 0.33
N THR A 35 -20.90 27.66 0.96
CA THR A 35 -20.43 27.06 2.23
C THR A 35 -20.80 27.94 3.43
N PRO A 36 -21.23 27.35 4.55
CA PRO A 36 -21.46 28.08 5.79
C PRO A 36 -20.13 28.45 6.44
N SER A 37 -20.01 29.72 6.82
CA SER A 37 -18.83 30.35 7.41
C SER A 37 -18.44 29.76 8.76
N ALA A 38 -17.43 28.88 8.77
CA ALA A 38 -16.64 28.59 9.95
C ALA A 38 -15.62 29.71 10.16
N GLN A 39 -15.63 30.35 11.34
CA GLN A 39 -14.70 31.41 11.69
C GLN A 39 -13.26 30.89 11.69
N VAL A 40 -12.49 31.33 10.69
CA VAL A 40 -11.04 31.16 10.62
C VAL A 40 -10.43 32.09 11.68
N VAL A 41 -9.86 31.50 12.74
CA VAL A 41 -8.92 32.22 13.61
C VAL A 41 -7.71 32.57 12.74
N PRO A 42 -7.34 33.86 12.57
CA PRO A 42 -6.23 34.23 11.71
C PRO A 42 -4.95 33.68 12.33
N GLN A 43 -4.35 32.69 11.69
CA GLN A 43 -2.97 32.34 11.97
C GLN A 43 -2.12 33.56 11.64
N GLY A 44 -1.47 34.12 12.66
CA GLY A 44 -0.51 35.21 12.49
C GLY A 44 0.58 34.82 11.48
N PRO A 45 1.34 35.80 10.96
CA PRO A 45 2.38 35.53 9.98
C PRO A 45 3.33 34.45 10.51
N VAL A 46 3.33 33.29 9.84
CA VAL A 46 4.31 32.23 10.08
C VAL A 46 5.66 32.85 9.80
N MET A 47 6.44 33.06 10.87
CA MET A 47 7.82 33.54 10.71
C MET A 47 8.56 32.63 9.73
N PRO A 48 9.38 33.17 8.82
CA PRO A 48 10.24 32.33 8.01
C PRO A 48 11.07 31.47 8.95
N PRO A 49 11.19 30.16 8.68
CA PRO A 49 11.96 29.25 9.53
C PRO A 49 13.38 29.80 9.70
N ALA A 50 13.92 29.66 10.90
CA ALA A 50 15.26 30.16 11.22
C ALA A 50 16.30 29.65 10.20
N PRO A 51 17.34 30.45 9.89
CA PRO A 51 18.41 30.02 9.01
C PRO A 51 19.07 28.75 9.57
N VAL A 52 19.28 27.76 8.71
CA VAL A 52 19.99 26.52 9.08
C VAL A 52 21.42 26.88 9.46
N THR A 53 21.87 26.47 10.65
CA THR A 53 23.26 26.69 11.08
C THR A 53 24.23 25.76 10.33
N PRO A 54 25.54 26.09 10.27
CA PRO A 54 26.54 25.19 9.67
C PRO A 54 26.50 23.77 10.26
N GLN A 55 26.40 23.66 11.59
CA GLN A 55 26.37 22.37 12.29
C GLN A 55 25.12 21.56 11.97
N GLU A 56 23.94 22.21 11.97
CA GLU A 56 22.69 21.54 11.57
C GLU A 56 22.77 21.07 10.11
N SER A 57 23.28 21.91 9.21
CA SER A 57 23.45 21.57 7.80
C SER A 57 24.29 20.31 7.60
N GLU A 58 25.37 20.15 8.36
CA GLU A 58 26.23 18.98 8.29
C GLU A 58 25.55 17.70 8.79
N GLN A 59 24.64 17.80 9.76
CA GLN A 59 23.97 16.66 10.38
C GLN A 59 22.61 16.34 9.73
N ARG A 60 22.17 17.14 8.76
CA ARG A 60 20.86 16.99 8.12
C ARG A 60 20.79 15.85 7.11
N ALA A 61 19.61 15.27 6.99
CA ALA A 61 19.26 14.20 6.06
C ALA A 61 17.77 14.26 5.66
N LEU A 62 17.43 13.63 4.52
CA LEU A 62 16.06 13.56 4.02
C LEU A 62 15.31 12.41 4.69
N SER A 63 14.02 12.59 4.98
CA SER A 63 13.20 11.47 5.47
C SER A 63 12.93 10.45 4.36
N ILE A 64 12.70 9.19 4.72
CA ILE A 64 12.26 8.15 3.77
C ILE A 64 10.97 8.58 3.06
N HIS A 65 10.05 9.20 3.80
CA HIS A 65 8.82 9.78 3.25
C HIS A 65 9.09 10.77 2.10
N TYR A 66 10.02 11.70 2.29
CA TYR A 66 10.37 12.69 1.26
C TYR A 66 11.10 12.05 0.08
N ILE A 67 12.01 11.11 0.34
CA ILE A 67 12.74 10.38 -0.70
C ILE A 67 11.75 9.62 -1.60
N ALA A 68 10.81 8.88 -1.01
CA ALA A 68 9.86 8.05 -1.75
C ALA A 68 8.71 8.83 -2.41
N GLY A 69 8.35 9.99 -1.86
CA GLY A 69 7.34 10.87 -2.43
C GLY A 69 7.97 11.96 -3.28
N GLU A 70 8.23 13.10 -2.64
CA GLU A 70 8.57 14.36 -3.31
C GLU A 70 9.84 14.29 -4.15
N PHE A 71 10.89 13.64 -3.66
CA PHE A 71 12.17 13.58 -4.39
C PHE A 71 12.05 12.80 -5.70
N VAL A 72 11.34 11.66 -5.69
CA VAL A 72 11.03 10.90 -6.91
C VAL A 72 10.14 11.72 -7.87
N ARG A 73 9.12 12.43 -7.36
CA ARG A 73 8.29 13.31 -8.21
C ARG A 73 9.11 14.43 -8.88
N GLN A 74 10.14 14.95 -8.21
CA GLN A 74 11.01 15.98 -8.78
C GLN A 74 11.88 15.43 -9.92
N VAL A 75 12.29 14.16 -9.86
CA VAL A 75 12.97 13.50 -10.99
C VAL A 75 12.05 13.46 -12.21
N GLU A 76 10.81 13.02 -12.04
CA GLU A 76 9.81 12.97 -13.11
C GLU A 76 9.49 14.37 -13.66
N SER A 77 9.32 15.36 -12.77
CA SER A 77 9.05 16.76 -13.13
C SER A 77 10.21 17.41 -13.90
N ALA A 78 11.44 16.92 -13.73
CA ALA A 78 12.61 17.35 -14.50
C ALA A 78 12.72 16.70 -15.89
N GLY A 79 11.71 15.90 -16.29
CA GLY A 79 11.66 15.18 -17.56
C GLY A 79 12.55 13.93 -17.59
N LEU A 80 12.92 13.40 -16.42
CA LEU A 80 13.73 12.19 -16.28
C LEU A 80 12.83 11.00 -15.92
N SER A 81 13.32 9.79 -16.19
CA SER A 81 12.59 8.56 -15.88
C SER A 81 12.84 8.13 -14.43
N ARG A 82 11.94 7.32 -13.87
CA ARG A 82 12.11 6.70 -12.54
C ARG A 82 13.39 5.84 -12.45
N ILE A 83 13.82 5.28 -13.57
CA ILE A 83 15.04 4.48 -13.66
C ILE A 83 16.31 5.33 -13.84
N SER A 84 16.20 6.66 -13.92
CA SER A 84 17.35 7.54 -14.00
C SER A 84 18.22 7.40 -12.75
N THR A 85 19.52 7.23 -12.99
CA THR A 85 20.52 7.01 -11.96
C THR A 85 20.82 8.31 -11.21
N VAL A 86 21.48 8.21 -10.06
CA VAL A 86 21.98 9.39 -9.34
C VAL A 86 22.93 10.22 -10.21
N HIS A 87 23.69 9.59 -11.12
CA HIS A 87 24.49 10.31 -12.11
C HIS A 87 23.65 11.17 -13.05
N ASP A 88 22.50 10.65 -13.52
CA ASP A 88 21.64 11.35 -14.47
C ASP A 88 20.92 12.56 -13.84
N ILE A 89 20.56 12.44 -12.56
CA ILE A 89 19.77 13.46 -11.86
C ILE A 89 20.62 14.55 -11.18
N GLU A 90 21.94 14.37 -11.10
CA GLU A 90 22.83 15.23 -10.31
C GLU A 90 22.75 16.72 -10.69
N ASP A 91 22.76 17.04 -11.98
CA ASP A 91 22.75 18.42 -12.42
C ASP A 91 21.38 19.07 -12.23
N ARG A 92 20.33 18.45 -12.78
CA ARG A 92 18.99 19.04 -12.88
C ARG A 92 18.19 18.99 -11.59
N VAL A 93 18.30 17.91 -10.83
CA VAL A 93 17.45 17.65 -9.65
C VAL A 93 18.21 17.95 -8.35
N ILE A 94 19.50 17.64 -8.27
CA ILE A 94 20.28 17.86 -7.04
C ILE A 94 20.84 19.29 -7.01
N ARG A 95 21.64 19.69 -8.00
CA ARG A 95 22.24 21.04 -8.00
C ARG A 95 21.28 22.13 -8.46
N GLY A 96 20.41 21.86 -9.43
CA GLY A 96 19.47 22.83 -10.00
C GLY A 96 18.68 23.61 -8.95
N PRO A 97 17.91 22.94 -8.06
CA PRO A 97 17.10 23.61 -7.05
C PRO A 97 17.93 24.37 -5.99
N SER A 98 19.16 23.93 -5.70
CA SER A 98 20.00 24.54 -4.66
C SER A 98 20.97 25.62 -5.16
N ALA A 99 21.03 25.84 -6.48
CA ALA A 99 21.99 26.75 -7.11
C ALA A 99 21.88 28.22 -6.64
N ARG A 100 20.66 28.66 -6.31
CA ARG A 100 20.38 30.06 -5.87
C ARG A 100 20.26 30.22 -4.36
N THR A 101 20.66 29.20 -3.59
CA THR A 101 20.62 29.23 -2.13
C THR A 101 22.01 29.48 -1.58
N ILE A 102 22.13 30.39 -0.61
CA ILE A 102 23.39 30.60 0.11
C ILE A 102 23.63 29.37 1.00
N CYS A 103 24.78 28.73 0.80
CA CYS A 103 25.19 27.57 1.55
C CYS A 103 25.42 27.96 3.02
N PRO A 104 24.72 27.31 3.98
CA PRO A 104 24.88 27.63 5.40
C PRO A 104 26.27 27.26 5.94
N ARG A 105 27.01 26.37 5.26
CA ARG A 105 28.33 25.87 5.72
C ARG A 105 29.48 26.82 5.40
N ASP A 106 29.44 27.51 4.26
CA ASP A 106 30.56 28.33 3.77
C ASP A 106 30.14 29.76 3.36
N GLY A 107 28.86 30.10 3.44
CA GLY A 107 28.33 31.43 3.08
C GLY A 107 28.35 31.74 1.58
N ARG A 108 28.66 30.76 0.71
CA ARG A 108 28.76 30.96 -0.75
C ARG A 108 27.48 30.52 -1.47
N MET A 109 27.24 31.07 -2.66
CA MET A 109 26.08 30.71 -3.49
C MET A 109 26.18 29.26 -3.99
N GLY A 110 25.10 28.49 -3.87
CA GLY A 110 25.04 27.05 -4.19
C GLY A 110 25.18 26.20 -2.93
N ALA A 111 24.05 25.72 -2.40
CA ALA A 111 23.97 24.92 -1.17
C ALA A 111 23.85 23.41 -1.45
N ALA A 112 24.03 22.56 -0.43
CA ALA A 112 23.65 21.16 -0.56
C ALA A 112 22.13 21.04 -0.76
N TYR A 113 21.66 20.02 -1.48
CA TYR A 113 20.22 19.87 -1.75
C TYR A 113 19.40 19.73 -0.45
N VAL A 114 19.94 19.03 0.56
CA VAL A 114 19.28 18.89 1.87
C VAL A 114 19.01 20.24 2.56
N ASP A 115 19.77 21.29 2.23
CA ASP A 115 19.64 22.62 2.81
C ASP A 115 18.53 23.46 2.16
N VAL A 116 17.89 22.98 1.07
CA VAL A 116 16.70 23.64 0.49
C VAL A 116 15.39 22.98 0.93
N VAL A 117 15.43 21.76 1.45
CA VAL A 117 14.24 21.04 1.93
C VAL A 117 13.77 21.58 3.28
N ARG A 118 12.46 21.65 3.50
CA ARG A 118 11.83 22.20 4.72
C ARG A 118 10.72 21.27 5.22
N GLY A 119 10.39 21.41 6.50
CA GLY A 119 9.35 20.63 7.20
C GLY A 119 9.92 19.40 7.90
N ASN A 120 9.47 19.19 9.15
CA ASN A 120 9.98 18.11 10.01
C ASN A 120 9.66 16.72 9.45
N ASP A 121 8.64 16.57 8.62
CA ASP A 121 8.32 15.28 8.00
C ASP A 121 9.20 14.97 6.78
N ASN A 122 10.00 15.95 6.33
CA ASN A 122 10.79 15.88 5.10
C ASN A 122 12.29 15.86 5.35
N VAL A 123 12.76 16.55 6.38
CA VAL A 123 14.18 16.74 6.66
C VAL A 123 14.40 16.87 8.17
N GLY A 124 15.49 16.30 8.65
CA GLY A 124 15.84 16.26 10.07
C GLY A 124 17.28 15.83 10.29
N GLN A 125 17.65 15.59 11.55
CA GLN A 125 18.96 15.03 11.89
C GLN A 125 19.07 13.60 11.37
N ALA A 126 20.19 13.27 10.71
CA ALA A 126 20.47 11.96 10.17
C ALA A 126 20.37 10.87 11.25
N THR A 127 19.52 9.88 11.01
CA THR A 127 19.40 8.68 11.85
C THR A 127 20.13 7.49 11.25
N HIS A 128 20.29 7.47 9.92
CA HIS A 128 20.98 6.42 9.18
C HIS A 128 21.82 7.02 8.06
N MET A 129 22.92 6.36 7.70
CA MET A 129 23.70 6.64 6.51
C MET A 129 23.38 5.60 5.44
N LEU A 130 23.12 6.04 4.21
CA LEU A 130 23.04 5.14 3.07
C LEU A 130 24.42 5.00 2.43
N SER A 131 24.96 3.78 2.41
CA SER A 131 26.09 3.39 1.58
C SER A 131 25.54 2.74 0.30
N TYR A 132 25.88 3.33 -0.85
CA TYR A 132 25.31 2.97 -2.16
C TYR A 132 26.19 3.50 -3.31
N THR A 133 25.91 3.08 -4.53
CA THR A 133 26.57 3.61 -5.74
C THR A 133 25.66 4.54 -6.51
N TRP A 134 26.24 5.56 -7.14
CA TRP A 134 25.51 6.53 -7.96
C TRP A 134 24.98 5.95 -9.29
N ARG A 135 25.33 4.70 -9.60
CA ARG A 135 24.74 3.92 -10.70
C ARG A 135 23.32 3.44 -10.40
N TYR A 136 22.89 3.53 -9.15
CA TYR A 136 21.54 3.13 -8.75
C TYR A 136 20.52 4.18 -9.13
N SER A 137 19.33 3.73 -9.52
CA SER A 137 18.21 4.63 -9.76
C SER A 137 17.65 5.15 -8.44
N VAL A 138 17.07 6.35 -8.48
CA VAL A 138 16.44 6.94 -7.30
C VAL A 138 15.20 6.16 -6.88
N ALA A 139 14.47 5.58 -7.84
CA ALA A 139 13.31 4.74 -7.54
C ALA A 139 13.71 3.48 -6.75
N GLU A 140 14.75 2.75 -7.16
CA GLU A 140 15.20 1.56 -6.43
C GLU A 140 15.71 1.89 -5.03
N ILE A 141 16.40 3.03 -4.86
CA ILE A 141 16.80 3.53 -3.53
C ILE A 141 15.56 3.80 -2.67
N ALA A 142 14.59 4.54 -3.20
CA ALA A 142 13.36 4.88 -2.50
C ALA A 142 12.54 3.65 -2.12
N GLU A 143 12.38 2.70 -3.03
CA GLU A 143 11.63 1.46 -2.83
C GLU A 143 12.30 0.59 -1.75
N SER A 144 13.63 0.45 -1.81
CA SER A 144 14.40 -0.30 -0.82
C SER A 144 14.30 0.28 0.59
N LEU A 145 14.38 1.62 0.73
CA LEU A 145 14.24 2.30 2.02
C LEU A 145 12.81 2.22 2.55
N THR A 146 11.82 2.34 1.67
CA THR A 146 10.40 2.22 2.04
C THR A 146 10.09 0.83 2.57
N GLU A 147 10.52 -0.21 1.85
CA GLU A 147 10.33 -1.60 2.28
C GLU A 147 11.05 -1.90 3.60
N TRP A 148 12.29 -1.43 3.74
CA TRP A 148 13.05 -1.57 4.99
C TRP A 148 12.34 -0.92 6.18
N SER A 149 11.82 0.32 6.01
CA SER A 149 11.05 1.01 7.05
C SER A 149 9.75 0.28 7.38
N ALA A 150 9.05 -0.23 6.36
CA ALA A 150 7.77 -0.94 6.52
C ALA A 150 7.95 -2.26 7.31
N ARG A 151 9.00 -3.04 7.02
CA ARG A 151 9.31 -4.29 7.73
C ARG A 151 9.58 -4.09 9.22
N ALA A 152 10.12 -2.94 9.58
CA ALA A 152 10.38 -2.59 10.97
C ALA A 152 9.18 -1.94 11.67
N GLY A 153 8.05 -1.76 10.98
CA GLY A 153 6.85 -1.11 11.53
C GLY A 153 7.07 0.37 11.87
N HIS A 154 7.95 1.03 11.13
CA HIS A 154 8.42 2.37 11.42
C HIS A 154 7.70 3.44 10.58
N ASP A 155 7.42 4.62 11.18
CA ASP A 155 6.91 5.78 10.44
C ASP A 155 8.02 6.37 9.54
N PRO A 156 7.90 6.30 8.20
CA PRO A 156 8.93 6.76 7.27
C PRO A 156 9.21 8.27 7.36
N ARG A 157 8.35 9.06 8.01
CA ARG A 157 8.56 10.49 8.25
C ARG A 157 9.63 10.78 9.32
N ARG A 158 10.01 9.78 10.12
CA ARG A 158 10.94 9.92 11.26
C ARG A 158 12.28 9.22 11.06
N PHE A 159 12.51 8.66 9.88
CA PHE A 159 13.78 8.04 9.50
C PHE A 159 14.47 8.91 8.46
N TYR A 160 15.53 9.62 8.88
CA TYR A 160 16.26 10.55 8.04
C TYR A 160 17.56 9.92 7.57
N VAL A 161 17.66 9.71 6.26
CA VAL A 161 18.73 8.95 5.61
C VAL A 161 19.72 9.91 4.97
N TRP A 162 20.94 9.93 5.49
CA TRP A 162 22.04 10.69 4.91
C TRP A 162 22.49 10.01 3.63
N MET A 163 22.38 10.73 2.51
CA MET A 163 22.81 10.28 1.19
C MET A 163 23.84 11.27 0.65
N CYS A 164 25.00 10.76 0.23
CA CYS A 164 26.11 11.61 -0.18
C CYS A 164 25.74 12.56 -1.33
N CYS A 165 24.89 12.13 -2.28
CA CYS A 165 24.52 12.98 -3.42
C CYS A 165 23.74 14.24 -3.01
N VAL A 166 22.90 14.19 -1.97
CA VAL A 166 22.09 15.35 -1.53
C VAL A 166 22.64 16.08 -0.30
N CYS A 167 23.43 15.40 0.53
CA CYS A 167 23.95 15.96 1.77
C CYS A 167 25.36 16.57 1.62
N VAL A 168 26.16 16.09 0.65
CA VAL A 168 27.41 16.76 0.26
C VAL A 168 27.07 17.90 -0.70
N ASN A 169 27.73 19.05 -0.55
CA ASN A 169 27.51 20.18 -1.44
C ASN A 169 28.17 19.90 -2.81
N GLN A 170 27.37 19.38 -3.75
CA GLN A 170 27.84 19.00 -5.08
C GLN A 170 28.35 20.19 -5.91
N HIS A 171 27.90 21.42 -5.62
CA HIS A 171 28.44 22.62 -6.28
C HIS A 171 29.94 22.76 -6.02
N ARG A 172 30.39 22.53 -4.78
CA ARG A 172 31.81 22.61 -4.40
C ARG A 172 32.63 21.49 -5.02
N VAL A 173 32.06 20.30 -5.11
CA VAL A 173 32.70 19.14 -5.77
C VAL A 173 32.91 19.45 -7.26
N LYS A 174 31.90 19.96 -7.96
CA LYS A 174 32.01 20.34 -9.38
C LYS A 174 32.95 21.51 -9.62
N GLU A 175 32.94 22.53 -8.77
CA GLU A 175 33.88 23.66 -8.87
C GLU A 175 35.34 23.21 -8.77
N LYS A 176 35.67 22.31 -7.83
CA LYS A 176 37.03 21.75 -7.70
C LYS A 176 37.39 20.93 -8.95
N GLN A 177 36.50 20.04 -9.39
CA GLN A 177 36.70 19.23 -10.60
C GLN A 177 36.94 20.09 -11.86
N GLN A 178 36.21 21.19 -12.03
CA GLN A 178 36.37 22.11 -13.17
C GLN A 178 37.72 22.84 -13.16
N LYS A 179 38.34 23.02 -11.99
CA LYS A 179 39.68 23.59 -11.85
C LYS A 179 40.80 22.56 -12.03
N GLY A 180 40.46 21.29 -12.27
CA GLY A 180 41.43 20.18 -12.26
C GLY A 180 41.94 19.83 -10.85
N GLU A 181 41.30 20.35 -9.80
CA GLU A 181 41.63 20.06 -8.42
C GLU A 181 40.78 18.86 -7.94
N SER A 182 41.42 17.86 -7.34
CA SER A 182 40.72 16.82 -6.58
C SER A 182 40.49 17.27 -5.14
N VAL A 183 39.40 16.84 -4.52
CA VAL A 183 39.29 16.91 -3.06
C VAL A 183 40.30 15.92 -2.49
N PRO A 184 41.18 16.31 -1.56
CA PRO A 184 42.17 15.41 -0.98
C PRO A 184 41.53 14.18 -0.35
N PHE A 185 42.19 13.02 -0.50
CA PHE A 185 41.73 11.75 0.06
C PHE A 185 41.41 11.83 1.56
N ASP A 186 42.24 12.53 2.34
CA ASP A 186 42.03 12.68 3.78
C ASP A 186 40.79 13.51 4.13
N GLU A 187 40.42 14.50 3.30
CA GLU A 187 39.19 15.28 3.46
C GLU A 187 37.96 14.39 3.22
N PHE A 188 37.99 13.56 2.15
CA PHE A 188 36.91 12.59 1.91
C PHE A 188 36.83 11.52 2.99
N LYS A 189 37.95 10.92 3.35
CA LYS A 189 38.03 9.90 4.40
C LYS A 189 37.48 10.42 5.72
N GLN A 190 37.84 11.65 6.13
CA GLN A 190 37.32 12.26 7.35
C GLN A 190 35.80 12.46 7.29
N VAL A 191 35.27 12.90 6.15
CA VAL A 191 33.81 13.02 5.98
C VAL A 191 33.14 11.65 6.06
N PHE A 192 33.60 10.66 5.29
CA PHE A 192 32.96 9.34 5.23
C PHE A 192 33.09 8.55 6.53
N GLU A 193 34.30 8.41 7.08
CA GLU A 193 34.49 7.76 8.39
C GLU A 193 33.76 8.53 9.49
N GLY A 194 33.76 9.86 9.43
CA GLY A 194 33.03 10.72 10.36
C GLY A 194 31.53 10.49 10.31
N ARG A 195 30.94 10.21 9.13
CA ARG A 195 29.51 9.87 9.01
C ARG A 195 29.20 8.47 9.51
N VAL A 196 30.01 7.47 9.15
CA VAL A 196 29.84 6.10 9.66
C VAL A 196 29.91 6.08 11.19
N LYS A 197 30.96 6.70 11.77
CA LYS A 197 31.17 6.76 13.23
C LYS A 197 30.15 7.65 13.93
N GLY A 198 29.83 8.81 13.35
CA GLY A 198 28.97 9.81 13.98
C GLY A 198 27.48 9.49 13.94
N ILE A 199 27.00 8.84 12.88
CA ILE A 199 25.61 8.38 12.77
C ILE A 199 25.44 7.03 13.46
N GLY A 200 26.41 6.13 13.34
CA GLY A 200 26.40 4.82 14.02
C GLY A 200 25.37 3.82 13.47
N LYS A 201 24.73 4.13 12.33
CA LYS A 201 23.79 3.23 11.64
C LYS A 201 23.98 3.35 10.14
N VAL A 202 24.33 2.26 9.48
CA VAL A 202 24.62 2.21 8.04
C VAL A 202 23.68 1.22 7.36
N ILE A 203 23.03 1.69 6.30
CA ILE A 203 22.26 0.88 5.37
C ILE A 203 23.12 0.69 4.11
N ALA A 204 23.55 -0.53 3.84
CA ALA A 204 24.27 -0.90 2.62
C ALA A 204 23.27 -1.45 1.59
N LEU A 205 23.08 -0.72 0.50
CA LEU A 205 22.15 -1.11 -0.57
C LEU A 205 22.87 -2.00 -1.60
N MET A 206 22.47 -3.28 -1.68
CA MET A 206 23.02 -4.27 -2.62
C MET A 206 22.09 -4.49 -3.80
N MET A 207 22.54 -4.15 -5.01
CA MET A 207 21.91 -4.62 -6.24
C MET A 207 22.84 -4.59 -7.47
N PRO A 208 22.63 -5.47 -8.45
CA PRO A 208 21.80 -6.68 -8.33
C PRO A 208 22.43 -7.68 -7.36
N TRP A 209 21.66 -8.54 -6.69
CA TRP A 209 22.18 -9.37 -5.58
C TRP A 209 23.29 -10.34 -6.01
N HIS A 210 23.26 -10.82 -7.26
CA HIS A 210 24.18 -11.84 -7.81
C HIS A 210 25.47 -11.25 -8.41
N ALA A 211 25.54 -9.93 -8.56
CA ALA A 211 26.72 -9.19 -9.00
C ALA A 211 26.62 -7.72 -8.53
N PRO A 212 26.65 -7.45 -7.21
CA PRO A 212 26.29 -6.14 -6.69
C PRO A 212 27.23 -5.05 -7.20
N ALA A 213 26.68 -4.01 -7.83
CA ALA A 213 27.49 -2.86 -8.25
C ALA A 213 28.17 -2.19 -7.05
N PHE A 214 27.57 -2.27 -5.87
CA PHE A 214 28.17 -1.85 -4.60
C PHE A 214 29.55 -2.49 -4.36
N LEU A 215 29.68 -3.80 -4.58
CA LEU A 215 30.93 -4.56 -4.37
C LEU A 215 32.02 -4.20 -5.39
N THR A 216 31.67 -3.47 -6.45
CA THR A 216 32.64 -2.94 -7.42
C THR A 216 33.15 -1.56 -7.04
N ARG A 217 32.69 -0.97 -5.92
CA ARG A 217 33.04 0.39 -5.49
C ARG A 217 33.88 0.36 -4.21
N SER A 218 35.13 0.83 -4.31
CA SER A 218 36.10 0.77 -3.21
C SER A 218 35.64 1.57 -1.99
N TRP A 219 35.05 2.74 -2.20
CA TRP A 219 34.44 3.55 -1.14
C TRP A 219 33.32 2.82 -0.41
N CYS A 220 32.40 2.17 -1.13
CA CYS A 220 31.29 1.41 -0.54
C CYS A 220 31.81 0.23 0.30
N MET A 221 32.80 -0.50 -0.20
CA MET A 221 33.44 -1.59 0.54
C MET A 221 34.17 -1.08 1.80
N LEU A 222 34.83 0.08 1.72
CA LEU A 222 35.50 0.70 2.86
C LEU A 222 34.51 1.17 3.93
N GLU A 223 33.39 1.79 3.54
CA GLU A 223 32.31 2.21 4.46
C GLU A 223 31.70 1.00 5.20
N MET A 224 31.39 -0.06 4.44
CA MET A 224 30.87 -1.31 5.01
C MET A 224 31.87 -1.95 5.96
N HIS A 225 33.16 -2.01 5.58
CA HIS A 225 34.20 -2.55 6.44
C HIS A 225 34.41 -1.71 7.71
N THR A 226 34.35 -0.38 7.60
CA THR A 226 34.41 0.53 8.75
C THR A 226 33.26 0.28 9.71
N ALA A 227 32.04 0.11 9.21
CA ALA A 227 30.88 -0.23 10.04
C ALA A 227 31.06 -1.58 10.75
N ILE A 228 31.56 -2.60 10.04
CA ILE A 228 31.89 -3.91 10.62
C ILE A 228 32.92 -3.78 11.75
N GLY A 229 33.97 -3.00 11.54
CA GLY A 229 35.05 -2.81 12.51
C GLY A 229 34.62 -2.08 13.80
N LEU A 230 33.53 -1.31 13.75
CA LEU A 230 32.96 -0.63 14.92
C LEU A 230 32.10 -1.55 15.81
N GLY A 231 31.72 -2.74 15.32
CA GLY A 231 30.92 -3.71 16.08
C GLY A 231 29.63 -3.08 16.63
N ASP A 232 29.38 -3.26 17.93
CA ASP A 232 28.16 -2.75 18.59
C ASP A 232 28.03 -1.22 18.58
N SER A 233 29.10 -0.49 18.25
CA SER A 233 29.05 0.97 18.09
C SER A 233 28.48 1.42 16.74
N CYS A 234 28.28 0.50 15.79
CA CYS A 234 27.67 0.80 14.49
C CYS A 234 26.76 -0.34 14.01
N GLU A 235 25.48 -0.05 13.85
CA GLU A 235 24.53 -1.00 13.27
C GLU A 235 24.70 -1.04 11.74
N LEU A 236 25.09 -2.19 11.18
CA LEU A 236 25.16 -2.40 9.74
C LEU A 236 23.97 -3.26 9.26
N THR A 237 23.10 -2.66 8.46
CA THR A 237 22.01 -3.37 7.78
C THR A 237 22.29 -3.45 6.28
N ILE A 238 22.19 -4.64 5.71
CA ILE A 238 22.25 -4.85 4.26
C ILE A 238 20.83 -5.02 3.73
N VAL A 239 20.47 -4.21 2.73
CA VAL A 239 19.16 -4.24 2.08
C VAL A 239 19.32 -4.42 0.57
N MET A 240 18.28 -4.90 -0.10
CA MET A 240 18.16 -4.89 -1.55
C MET A 240 16.72 -4.53 -1.94
N PRO A 241 16.49 -4.10 -3.19
CA PRO A 241 15.14 -3.87 -3.68
C PRO A 241 14.23 -5.10 -3.58
N PRO A 242 12.89 -4.93 -3.45
CA PRO A 242 11.95 -6.04 -3.36
C PRO A 242 12.02 -7.01 -4.55
N ASN A 243 12.18 -6.49 -5.77
CA ASN A 243 12.32 -7.33 -6.98
C ASN A 243 13.63 -8.15 -6.98
N GLU A 244 14.72 -7.62 -6.43
CA GLU A 244 15.98 -8.36 -6.27
C GLU A 244 15.86 -9.45 -5.20
N GLU A 245 15.12 -9.20 -4.11
CA GLU A 245 14.82 -10.22 -3.11
C GLU A 245 13.94 -11.34 -3.68
N ASP A 246 12.92 -11.00 -4.47
CA ASP A 246 12.11 -11.98 -5.20
C ASP A 246 12.97 -12.78 -6.18
N ALA A 247 13.85 -12.13 -6.95
CA ALA A 247 14.77 -12.80 -7.86
C ALA A 247 15.75 -13.73 -7.13
N PHE A 248 16.27 -13.30 -5.98
CA PHE A 248 17.14 -14.13 -5.14
C PHE A 248 16.39 -15.36 -4.63
N THR A 249 15.23 -15.16 -4.03
CA THR A 249 14.47 -16.27 -3.42
C THR A 249 13.92 -17.23 -4.47
N PHE A 250 13.52 -16.72 -5.65
CA PHE A 250 13.20 -17.54 -6.81
C PHE A 250 14.41 -18.37 -7.26
N SER A 251 15.62 -17.79 -7.28
CA SER A 251 16.83 -18.53 -7.65
C SER A 251 17.18 -19.66 -6.67
N LEU A 252 16.82 -19.56 -5.39
CA LEU A 252 17.05 -20.62 -4.41
C LEU A 252 16.21 -21.89 -4.68
N ILE A 253 15.09 -21.73 -5.37
CA ILE A 253 14.21 -22.83 -5.80
C ILE A 253 14.78 -23.52 -7.05
N HIS A 254 15.62 -22.83 -7.82
CA HIS A 254 16.25 -23.31 -9.05
C HIS A 254 17.69 -23.77 -8.80
N SER A 255 18.25 -24.57 -9.71
CA SER A 255 19.54 -25.24 -9.47
C SER A 255 20.77 -24.33 -9.43
N ASP A 256 20.70 -23.09 -9.93
CA ASP A 256 21.84 -22.18 -10.07
C ASP A 256 21.93 -21.10 -8.97
N GLY A 257 20.95 -20.99 -8.07
CA GLY A 257 20.91 -19.95 -7.03
C GLY A 257 22.11 -19.99 -6.08
N LEU A 258 22.46 -21.17 -5.55
CA LEU A 258 23.62 -21.32 -4.65
C LEU A 258 24.94 -21.00 -5.36
N GLU A 259 25.08 -21.40 -6.62
CA GLU A 259 26.29 -21.10 -7.41
C GLU A 259 26.46 -19.59 -7.59
N ARG A 260 25.38 -18.85 -7.86
CA ARG A 260 25.39 -17.38 -7.96
C ARG A 260 25.78 -16.71 -6.64
N VAL A 261 25.31 -17.23 -5.50
CA VAL A 261 25.75 -16.75 -4.17
C VAL A 261 27.25 -16.93 -4.01
N TYR A 262 27.78 -18.13 -4.30
CA TYR A 262 29.22 -18.38 -4.20
C TYR A 262 30.04 -17.49 -5.14
N LYS A 263 29.59 -17.30 -6.39
CA LYS A 263 30.24 -16.37 -7.34
C LYS A 263 30.26 -14.94 -6.83
N THR A 264 29.15 -14.47 -6.25
CA THR A 264 29.05 -13.14 -5.64
C THR A 264 30.07 -12.96 -4.52
N LEU A 265 30.14 -13.93 -3.61
CA LEU A 265 31.09 -13.93 -2.50
C LEU A 265 32.54 -14.02 -3.01
N GLN A 266 32.79 -14.78 -4.08
CA GLN A 266 34.12 -14.89 -4.66
C GLN A 266 34.58 -13.58 -5.31
N GLY A 267 33.67 -12.87 -5.98
CA GLY A 267 33.92 -11.59 -6.66
C GLY A 267 34.03 -10.37 -5.73
N ALA A 268 33.60 -10.46 -4.48
CA ALA A 268 33.77 -9.38 -3.50
C ALA A 268 35.25 -9.23 -3.12
N SER A 269 35.98 -8.37 -3.83
CA SER A 269 37.39 -8.10 -3.58
C SER A 269 37.76 -6.63 -3.73
N ILE A 270 38.39 -6.07 -2.70
CA ILE A 270 38.79 -4.65 -2.69
C ILE A 270 39.82 -4.32 -3.77
N GLU A 271 40.63 -5.28 -4.21
CA GLU A 271 41.60 -5.07 -5.31
C GLU A 271 40.92 -4.94 -6.68
N GLN A 272 39.73 -5.52 -6.84
CA GLN A 272 38.92 -5.42 -8.06
C GLN A 272 37.96 -4.22 -8.04
N ALA A 273 37.76 -3.62 -6.86
CA ALA A 273 36.90 -2.47 -6.70
C ALA A 273 37.53 -1.19 -7.30
N ARG A 274 36.66 -0.24 -7.65
CA ARG A 274 37.02 1.00 -8.35
C ARG A 274 36.42 2.23 -7.68
N ALA A 275 37.05 3.38 -7.87
CA ALA A 275 36.56 4.70 -7.49
C ALA A 275 36.43 5.56 -8.75
N SER A 276 35.71 6.68 -8.64
CA SER A 276 35.63 7.61 -9.79
C SER A 276 36.95 8.35 -10.03
N MET A 277 37.80 8.44 -9.00
CA MET A 277 39.14 9.02 -9.06
C MET A 277 40.16 7.90 -8.86
N ALA A 278 41.09 7.72 -9.81
CA ALA A 278 42.11 6.66 -9.72
C ALA A 278 42.99 6.79 -8.47
N GLU A 279 43.25 8.02 -8.01
CA GLU A 279 44.02 8.30 -6.80
C GLU A 279 43.34 7.74 -5.54
N ASP A 280 42.00 7.83 -5.45
CA ASP A 280 41.25 7.25 -4.33
C ASP A 280 41.41 5.72 -4.29
N GLU A 281 41.44 5.05 -5.45
CA GLU A 281 41.64 3.59 -5.50
C GLU A 281 42.98 3.19 -4.88
N VAL A 282 44.05 3.91 -5.26
CA VAL A 282 45.40 3.69 -4.73
C VAL A 282 45.45 3.96 -3.23
N ASN A 283 44.82 5.05 -2.78
CA ASN A 283 44.83 5.45 -1.38
C ASN A 283 44.02 4.50 -0.48
N ILE A 284 42.83 4.07 -0.92
CA ILE A 284 42.02 3.09 -0.19
C ILE A 284 42.77 1.76 -0.11
N LEU A 285 43.33 1.28 -1.23
CA LEU A 285 44.05 0.01 -1.24
C LEU A 285 45.30 0.06 -0.35
N ARG A 286 46.03 1.19 -0.37
CA ARG A 286 47.16 1.42 0.55
C ARG A 286 46.71 1.40 2.00
N LEU A 287 45.63 2.10 2.35
CA LEU A 287 45.06 2.11 3.69
C LEU A 287 44.69 0.70 4.18
N VAL A 288 44.08 -0.11 3.30
CA VAL A 288 43.75 -1.51 3.63
C VAL A 288 45.02 -2.36 3.82
N LYS A 289 46.04 -2.18 2.96
CA LYS A 289 47.32 -2.90 3.03
C LYS A 289 48.12 -2.56 4.29
N GLU A 290 48.15 -1.28 4.68
CA GLU A 290 48.85 -0.79 5.87
C GLU A 290 48.10 -1.13 7.18
N GLY A 291 46.78 -1.32 7.11
CA GLY A 291 45.95 -1.76 8.23
C GLY A 291 45.97 -3.30 8.42
N GLN A 292 44.80 -3.92 8.31
CA GLN A 292 44.62 -5.37 8.55
C GLN A 292 45.05 -6.27 7.37
N GLY A 293 45.37 -5.69 6.21
CA GLY A 293 45.68 -6.40 4.97
C GLY A 293 44.43 -6.78 4.14
N VAL A 294 44.63 -6.90 2.83
CA VAL A 294 43.57 -7.19 1.82
C VAL A 294 42.81 -8.46 2.14
N LYS A 295 43.51 -9.54 2.48
CA LYS A 295 42.90 -10.85 2.74
C LYS A 295 41.88 -10.79 3.88
N MET A 296 42.28 -10.21 5.01
CA MET A 296 41.42 -10.07 6.18
C MET A 296 40.23 -9.15 5.89
N PHE A 297 40.45 -8.07 5.14
CA PHE A 297 39.39 -7.15 4.70
C PHE A 297 38.32 -7.88 3.88
N ASP A 298 38.72 -8.60 2.84
CA ASP A 298 37.82 -9.34 1.96
C ASP A 298 37.11 -10.48 2.72
N GLU A 299 37.80 -11.19 3.62
CA GLU A 299 37.20 -12.26 4.44
C GLU A 299 36.12 -11.73 5.40
N GLN A 300 36.31 -10.56 6.01
CA GLN A 300 35.33 -9.96 6.93
C GLN A 300 34.06 -9.50 6.20
N LEU A 301 34.20 -8.88 5.02
CA LEU A 301 33.07 -8.56 4.14
C LEU A 301 32.37 -9.84 3.66
N LYS A 302 33.17 -10.82 3.22
CA LYS A 302 32.88 -12.25 3.01
C LYS A 302 31.80 -12.77 3.96
N LYS A 303 32.20 -12.79 5.23
CA LYS A 303 31.43 -13.34 6.33
C LYS A 303 30.12 -12.58 6.58
N HIS A 304 30.12 -11.25 6.45
CA HIS A 304 28.90 -10.46 6.61
C HIS A 304 27.89 -10.69 5.48
N LEU A 305 28.36 -10.76 4.23
CA LEU A 305 27.53 -11.08 3.07
C LEU A 305 26.94 -12.50 3.17
N GLN A 306 27.73 -13.49 3.60
CA GLN A 306 27.23 -14.85 3.89
C GLN A 306 26.10 -14.83 4.92
N GLY A 307 26.31 -14.14 6.04
CA GLY A 307 25.29 -14.01 7.08
C GLY A 307 24.02 -13.33 6.56
N TRP A 308 24.15 -12.32 5.69
CA TRP A 308 23.02 -11.66 5.05
C TRP A 308 22.24 -12.58 4.11
N PHE A 309 22.90 -13.27 3.17
CA PHE A 309 22.23 -14.23 2.28
C PHE A 309 21.49 -15.31 3.06
N LEU A 310 22.10 -15.84 4.12
CA LEU A 310 21.46 -16.82 5.00
C LEU A 310 20.24 -16.24 5.73
N ARG A 311 20.30 -15.00 6.22
CA ARG A 311 19.14 -14.36 6.86
C ARG A 311 17.99 -14.20 5.87
N VAL A 312 18.25 -13.64 4.69
CA VAL A 312 17.21 -13.45 3.66
C VAL A 312 16.59 -14.79 3.24
N ALA A 313 17.40 -15.83 3.02
CA ALA A 313 16.91 -17.16 2.68
C ALA A 313 16.03 -17.77 3.80
N ASN A 314 16.45 -17.64 5.06
CA ASN A 314 15.67 -18.13 6.21
C ASN A 314 14.36 -17.36 6.38
N ASP A 315 14.39 -16.04 6.22
CA ASP A 315 13.19 -15.20 6.33
C ASP A 315 12.20 -15.50 5.19
N HIS A 316 12.70 -15.80 3.98
CA HIS A 316 11.88 -16.29 2.89
C HIS A 316 11.18 -17.61 3.27
N VAL A 317 11.92 -18.62 3.74
CA VAL A 317 11.36 -19.91 4.17
C VAL A 317 10.32 -19.72 5.28
N ARG A 318 10.57 -18.83 6.24
CA ARG A 318 9.59 -18.44 7.27
C ARG A 318 8.33 -17.81 6.72
N SER A 319 8.42 -17.05 5.63
CA SER A 319 7.25 -16.42 5.03
C SER A 319 6.38 -17.38 4.20
N LEU A 320 6.92 -18.51 3.73
CA LEU A 320 6.25 -19.42 2.78
C LEU A 320 4.90 -19.97 3.27
N PRO A 321 4.75 -20.48 4.51
CA PRO A 321 3.45 -20.95 5.00
C PRO A 321 2.37 -19.87 4.93
N MET A 322 2.70 -18.64 5.32
CA MET A 322 1.75 -17.52 5.28
C MET A 322 1.39 -17.13 3.85
N LYS A 323 2.36 -17.12 2.92
CA LYS A 323 2.11 -16.89 1.49
C LYS A 323 1.19 -17.96 0.91
N LEU A 324 1.42 -19.22 1.25
CA LEU A 324 0.59 -20.35 0.82
C LEU A 324 -0.87 -20.21 1.29
N LEU A 325 -1.08 -19.96 2.58
CA LEU A 325 -2.43 -19.83 3.15
C LEU A 325 -3.17 -18.62 2.58
N THR A 326 -2.46 -17.49 2.40
CA THR A 326 -3.01 -16.28 1.76
C THR A 326 -3.43 -16.57 0.32
N ALA A 327 -2.62 -17.33 -0.43
CA ALA A 327 -2.96 -17.74 -1.79
C ALA A 327 -4.19 -18.65 -1.80
N CYS A 328 -4.28 -19.62 -0.89
CA CYS A 328 -5.45 -20.50 -0.77
C CYS A 328 -6.74 -19.70 -0.50
N SER A 329 -6.71 -18.75 0.43
CA SER A 329 -7.87 -17.88 0.70
C SER A 329 -8.26 -17.04 -0.51
N LYS A 330 -7.30 -16.33 -1.13
CA LYS A 330 -7.59 -15.44 -2.27
C LYS A 330 -8.07 -16.19 -3.52
N VAL A 331 -7.43 -17.31 -3.85
CA VAL A 331 -7.83 -18.13 -4.99
C VAL A 331 -9.15 -18.83 -4.68
N GLY A 332 -9.35 -19.36 -3.47
CA GLY A 332 -10.63 -19.92 -3.03
C GLY A 332 -11.79 -18.94 -3.19
N LYS A 333 -11.60 -17.69 -2.73
CA LYS A 333 -12.56 -16.60 -2.95
C LYS A 333 -12.87 -16.40 -4.42
N MET A 334 -11.84 -16.18 -5.24
CA MET A 334 -11.98 -15.92 -6.67
C MET A 334 -12.73 -17.06 -7.38
N THR A 335 -12.37 -18.31 -7.09
CA THR A 335 -13.04 -19.51 -7.63
C THR A 335 -14.52 -19.56 -7.20
N SER A 336 -14.82 -19.20 -5.95
CA SER A 336 -16.21 -19.14 -5.46
C SER A 336 -17.03 -18.00 -6.10
N ASP A 337 -16.40 -16.87 -6.42
CA ASP A 337 -17.04 -15.73 -7.07
C ASP A 337 -17.35 -16.02 -8.55
N LEU A 338 -16.57 -16.90 -9.17
CA LEU A 338 -16.85 -17.47 -10.50
C LEU A 338 -17.91 -18.59 -10.47
N GLY A 339 -18.41 -18.97 -9.28
CA GLY A 339 -19.48 -19.95 -9.10
C GLY A 339 -19.03 -21.40 -8.91
N ASP A 340 -17.73 -21.70 -8.98
CA ASP A 340 -17.21 -23.05 -8.79
C ASP A 340 -16.95 -23.35 -7.30
N LEU A 341 -18.04 -23.63 -6.58
CA LEU A 341 -18.00 -23.81 -5.12
C LEU A 341 -17.22 -25.05 -4.67
N ASP A 342 -17.19 -26.10 -5.50
CA ASP A 342 -16.51 -27.36 -5.18
C ASP A 342 -14.99 -27.24 -5.28
N HIS A 343 -14.47 -26.63 -6.35
CA HIS A 343 -13.04 -26.35 -6.44
C HIS A 343 -12.60 -25.32 -5.41
N ALA A 344 -13.41 -24.28 -5.15
CA ALA A 344 -13.13 -23.31 -4.09
C ALA A 344 -12.97 -24.02 -2.73
N SER A 345 -13.90 -24.90 -2.37
CA SER A 345 -13.85 -25.68 -1.13
C SER A 345 -12.58 -26.56 -1.06
N THR A 346 -12.20 -27.18 -2.18
CA THR A 346 -10.99 -28.02 -2.27
C THR A 346 -9.72 -27.22 -2.00
N ILE A 347 -9.61 -26.02 -2.56
CA ILE A 347 -8.47 -25.11 -2.34
C ILE A 347 -8.39 -24.68 -0.86
N LEU A 348 -9.52 -24.36 -0.23
CA LEU A 348 -9.56 -24.02 1.19
C LEU A 348 -9.16 -25.22 2.06
N THR A 349 -9.65 -26.42 1.78
CA THR A 349 -9.24 -27.67 2.47
C THR A 349 -7.74 -27.93 2.35
N PHE A 350 -7.14 -27.66 1.19
CA PHE A 350 -5.69 -27.73 1.03
C PHE A 350 -4.96 -26.72 1.94
N GLY A 351 -5.47 -25.49 2.03
CA GLY A 351 -4.97 -24.48 2.99
C GLY A 351 -5.03 -24.99 4.44
N TRP A 352 -6.18 -25.49 4.89
CA TRP A 352 -6.38 -26.04 6.23
C TRP A 352 -5.41 -27.19 6.55
N SER A 353 -5.23 -28.11 5.60
CA SER A 353 -4.34 -29.26 5.76
C SER A 353 -2.87 -28.85 5.95
N ASN A 354 -2.49 -27.66 5.49
CA ASN A 354 -1.15 -27.09 5.63
C ASN A 354 -1.03 -26.05 6.75
N MET A 355 -2.08 -25.83 7.54
CA MET A 355 -2.08 -24.84 8.63
C MET A 355 -1.02 -25.15 9.70
N SER A 356 -0.71 -26.43 9.93
CA SER A 356 0.32 -26.89 10.88
C SER A 356 1.72 -26.37 10.53
N MET A 357 1.97 -26.02 9.26
CA MET A 357 3.21 -25.39 8.82
C MET A 357 3.42 -24.00 9.45
N THR A 358 2.40 -23.37 10.01
CA THR A 358 2.55 -22.07 10.70
C THR A 358 3.06 -22.20 12.14
N SER A 359 3.36 -23.41 12.63
CA SER A 359 3.79 -23.67 14.01
C SER A 359 5.18 -23.16 14.34
N PHE A 360 6.05 -23.01 13.34
CA PHE A 360 7.43 -22.51 13.51
C PHE A 360 7.54 -20.99 13.36
N LEU A 361 6.41 -20.30 13.13
CA LEU A 361 6.37 -18.83 13.05
C LEU A 361 6.58 -18.20 14.43
N SER A 362 7.08 -16.97 14.43
CA SER A 362 7.32 -16.23 15.67
C SER A 362 6.03 -15.59 16.20
N ASP A 363 6.02 -15.18 17.47
CA ASP A 363 4.89 -14.41 18.05
C ASP A 363 4.63 -13.10 17.29
N LYS A 364 5.64 -12.53 16.62
CA LYS A 364 5.48 -11.34 15.76
C LYS A 364 4.57 -11.60 14.56
N ASP A 365 4.43 -12.86 14.14
CA ASP A 365 3.57 -13.28 13.03
C ASP A 365 2.17 -13.70 13.49
N ALA A 366 1.89 -13.70 14.80
CA ALA A 366 0.64 -14.19 15.36
C ALA A 366 -0.59 -13.43 14.81
N GLN A 367 -0.50 -12.10 14.71
CA GLN A 367 -1.58 -11.28 14.15
C GLN A 367 -1.89 -11.65 12.70
N LYS A 368 -0.85 -11.76 11.86
CA LYS A 368 -1.00 -12.10 10.45
C LYS A 368 -1.54 -13.52 10.27
N LYS A 369 -1.12 -14.45 11.13
CA LYS A 369 -1.65 -15.81 11.20
C LYS A 369 -3.15 -15.81 11.50
N VAL A 370 -3.57 -15.02 12.49
CA VAL A 370 -4.97 -14.87 12.86
C VAL A 370 -5.79 -14.31 11.70
N GLU A 371 -5.31 -13.26 11.04
CA GLU A 371 -5.98 -12.64 9.88
C GLU A 371 -6.20 -13.64 8.74
N VAL A 372 -5.13 -14.33 8.30
CA VAL A 372 -5.24 -15.29 7.19
C VAL A 372 -6.12 -16.50 7.57
N THR A 373 -6.05 -16.95 8.83
CA THR A 373 -6.92 -18.03 9.32
C THR A 373 -8.39 -17.59 9.29
N GLY A 374 -8.68 -16.36 9.71
CA GLY A 374 -10.03 -15.80 9.64
C GLY A 374 -10.52 -15.63 8.20
N ASP A 375 -9.67 -15.20 7.29
CA ASP A 375 -10.02 -15.07 5.88
C ASP A 375 -10.33 -16.45 5.27
N LEU A 376 -9.62 -17.53 5.63
CA LEU A 376 -9.97 -18.89 5.20
C LEU A 376 -11.34 -19.34 5.74
N TRP A 377 -11.63 -19.07 7.02
CA TRP A 377 -12.93 -19.40 7.62
C TRP A 377 -14.06 -18.61 6.99
N HIS A 378 -13.83 -17.32 6.72
CA HIS A 378 -14.79 -16.47 6.04
C HIS A 378 -15.18 -17.05 4.68
N GLU A 379 -14.20 -17.43 3.86
CA GLU A 379 -14.47 -17.99 2.53
C GLU A 379 -15.17 -19.35 2.62
N GLN A 380 -14.83 -20.18 3.61
CA GLN A 380 -15.52 -21.45 3.82
C GLN A 380 -17.00 -21.26 4.21
N GLY A 381 -17.26 -20.33 5.13
CA GLY A 381 -18.62 -19.94 5.52
C GLY A 381 -19.40 -19.34 4.35
N TRP A 382 -18.74 -18.54 3.51
CA TRP A 382 -19.34 -17.95 2.31
C TRP A 382 -19.75 -19.02 1.28
N ILE A 383 -18.91 -20.03 1.05
CA ILE A 383 -19.24 -21.16 0.18
C ILE A 383 -20.46 -21.91 0.71
N ASN A 384 -20.51 -22.18 2.02
CA ASN A 384 -21.65 -22.86 2.63
C ASN A 384 -22.93 -22.00 2.58
N HIS A 385 -22.82 -20.68 2.74
CA HIS A 385 -23.93 -19.75 2.54
C HIS A 385 -24.47 -19.81 1.11
N LYS A 386 -23.60 -19.74 0.09
CA LYS A 386 -23.99 -19.86 -1.34
C LYS A 386 -24.64 -21.21 -1.67
N ARG A 387 -24.26 -22.29 -0.99
CA ARG A 387 -24.89 -23.62 -1.14
C ARG A 387 -26.26 -23.74 -0.45
N GLY A 388 -26.68 -22.72 0.31
CA GLY A 388 -27.88 -22.82 1.16
C GLY A 388 -27.65 -23.63 2.43
N HIS A 389 -26.41 -23.92 2.82
CA HIS A 389 -26.09 -24.65 4.05
C HIS A 389 -25.96 -23.67 5.24
N ARG A 390 -27.06 -22.99 5.59
CA ARG A 390 -27.07 -21.90 6.58
C ARG A 390 -26.41 -22.26 7.91
N LYS A 391 -26.76 -23.40 8.51
CA LYS A 391 -26.18 -23.84 9.80
C LYS A 391 -24.68 -24.07 9.72
N SER A 392 -24.20 -24.66 8.62
CA SER A 392 -22.77 -24.88 8.39
C SER A 392 -22.04 -23.55 8.21
N ALA A 393 -22.64 -22.60 7.47
CA ALA A 393 -22.07 -21.27 7.28
C ALA A 393 -21.89 -20.52 8.62
N ILE A 394 -22.93 -20.50 9.46
CA ILE A 394 -22.86 -19.89 10.80
C ILE A 394 -21.73 -20.51 11.62
N LYS A 395 -21.65 -21.85 11.65
CA LYS A 395 -20.61 -22.57 12.36
C LYS A 395 -19.20 -22.19 11.86
N ASP A 396 -18.98 -22.13 10.55
CA ASP A 396 -17.67 -21.77 10.00
C ASP A 396 -17.26 -20.34 10.40
N TYR A 397 -18.21 -19.40 10.43
CA TYR A 397 -17.93 -18.04 10.89
C TYR A 397 -17.60 -18.00 12.40
N GLU A 398 -18.28 -18.81 13.22
CA GLU A 398 -17.97 -18.94 14.66
C GLU A 398 -16.58 -19.51 14.89
N GLU A 399 -16.20 -20.56 14.16
CA GLU A 399 -14.85 -21.15 14.23
C GLU A 399 -13.77 -20.15 13.81
N GLY A 400 -14.08 -19.22 12.91
CA GLY A 400 -13.19 -18.09 12.57
C GLY A 400 -13.08 -17.04 13.66
N LEU A 401 -14.17 -16.75 14.38
CA LEU A 401 -14.20 -15.72 15.44
C LEU A 401 -13.60 -16.22 16.76
N ASN A 402 -13.72 -17.51 17.08
CA ASN A 402 -13.28 -18.09 18.36
C ASN A 402 -11.78 -17.82 18.66
N PRO A 403 -10.82 -18.06 17.74
CA PRO A 403 -9.40 -17.78 17.97
C PRO A 403 -9.11 -16.28 18.08
N MET A 404 -9.90 -15.43 17.42
CA MET A 404 -9.70 -13.97 17.42
C MET A 404 -10.11 -13.33 18.75
N ALA A 405 -11.18 -13.84 19.36
CA ALA A 405 -11.66 -13.39 20.67
C ALA A 405 -10.65 -13.66 21.80
N ALA A 406 -9.83 -14.69 21.67
CA ALA A 406 -8.83 -15.07 22.68
C ALA A 406 -7.57 -14.18 22.69
N LEU A 407 -7.35 -13.35 21.66
CA LEU A 407 -6.09 -12.61 21.45
C LEU A 407 -6.23 -11.08 21.54
N ASP A 408 -7.37 -10.57 22.00
CA ASP A 408 -7.73 -9.13 21.86
C ASP A 408 -7.65 -8.66 20.37
N GLY A 409 -7.66 -9.63 19.44
CA GLY A 409 -7.36 -9.49 18.01
C GLY A 409 -8.59 -9.22 17.16
N LEU A 410 -9.72 -8.86 17.78
CA LEU A 410 -11.00 -8.61 17.10
C LEU A 410 -11.04 -7.28 16.34
N ARG A 411 -9.97 -6.48 16.37
CA ARG A 411 -9.90 -5.16 15.71
C ARG A 411 -9.25 -5.18 14.32
N ASN A 412 -9.38 -6.30 13.59
CA ASN A 412 -8.82 -6.46 12.25
C ASN A 412 -9.91 -6.67 11.18
N MET A 413 -9.55 -6.46 9.90
CA MET A 413 -10.53 -6.56 8.81
C MET A 413 -11.10 -7.98 8.63
N SER A 414 -10.36 -9.03 9.00
CA SER A 414 -10.83 -10.40 8.90
C SER A 414 -11.97 -10.67 9.90
N ALA A 415 -11.86 -10.16 11.13
CA ALA A 415 -12.95 -10.18 12.10
C ALA A 415 -14.20 -9.44 11.58
N ALA A 416 -14.02 -8.25 11.01
CA ALA A 416 -15.13 -7.49 10.42
C ALA A 416 -15.87 -8.27 9.32
N ARG A 417 -15.14 -9.02 8.48
CA ARG A 417 -15.71 -9.89 7.44
C ARG A 417 -16.46 -11.08 8.05
N LEU A 418 -15.87 -11.75 9.04
CA LEU A 418 -16.50 -12.87 9.73
C LEU A 418 -17.82 -12.46 10.41
N TYR A 419 -17.83 -11.36 11.15
CA TYR A 419 -19.06 -10.82 11.76
C TYR A 419 -20.12 -10.52 10.70
N ARG A 420 -19.76 -9.79 9.64
CA ARG A 420 -20.68 -9.48 8.54
C ARG A 420 -21.21 -10.74 7.86
N GLY A 421 -20.36 -11.74 7.64
CA GLY A 421 -20.72 -13.03 7.06
C GLY A 421 -21.70 -13.80 7.93
N ARG A 422 -21.42 -13.90 9.25
CA ARG A 422 -22.30 -14.56 10.20
C ARG A 422 -23.66 -13.87 10.30
N ALA A 423 -23.70 -12.56 10.42
CA ALA A 423 -24.93 -11.78 10.39
C ALA A 423 -25.76 -12.07 9.13
N ARG A 424 -25.11 -12.08 7.96
CA ARG A 424 -25.75 -12.40 6.69
C ARG A 424 -26.31 -13.83 6.66
N ALA A 425 -25.59 -14.81 7.20
CA ALA A 425 -26.10 -16.17 7.34
C ALA A 425 -27.25 -16.28 8.36
N LEU A 426 -27.28 -15.44 9.39
CA LEU A 426 -28.34 -15.42 10.40
C LEU A 426 -29.65 -14.83 9.85
N VAL A 427 -29.60 -13.74 9.08
CA VAL A 427 -30.82 -13.03 8.63
C VAL A 427 -31.08 -13.07 7.12
N GLY A 428 -30.24 -13.78 6.36
CA GLY A 428 -30.39 -13.94 4.92
C GLY A 428 -30.11 -12.66 4.11
N ASP A 429 -30.28 -12.79 2.79
CA ASP A 429 -29.94 -11.73 1.83
C ASP A 429 -31.14 -10.88 1.39
N GLU A 430 -32.36 -11.33 1.73
CA GLU A 430 -33.60 -10.65 1.39
C GLU A 430 -34.63 -10.68 2.53
N PRO A 431 -35.19 -9.52 2.92
CA PRO A 431 -36.14 -9.44 4.04
C PRO A 431 -37.52 -10.02 3.76
N ASP A 432 -38.00 -9.97 2.50
CA ASP A 432 -39.45 -9.99 2.29
C ASP A 432 -40.04 -11.36 1.90
N GLN A 433 -39.32 -12.29 1.25
CA GLN A 433 -39.92 -13.60 0.88
C GLN A 433 -38.95 -14.79 0.74
N ALA A 434 -37.64 -14.64 0.96
CA ALA A 434 -36.68 -15.70 0.66
C ALA A 434 -36.85 -16.97 1.53
N PHE A 435 -37.21 -16.81 2.81
CA PHE A 435 -37.34 -17.94 3.75
C PHE A 435 -38.49 -18.90 3.41
N LEU A 436 -39.58 -18.39 2.85
CA LEU A 436 -40.76 -19.20 2.52
C LEU A 436 -40.57 -20.03 1.25
N ALA A 437 -39.71 -19.59 0.32
CA ALA A 437 -39.49 -20.25 -0.97
C ALA A 437 -38.49 -21.43 -0.87
N THR A 438 -37.60 -21.43 0.11
CA THR A 438 -36.55 -22.45 0.28
C THR A 438 -36.91 -23.55 1.29
N GLY A 439 -38.03 -23.41 2.02
CA GLY A 439 -38.41 -24.33 3.09
C GLY A 439 -37.57 -24.19 4.37
N GLU A 440 -36.75 -23.15 4.48
CA GLU A 440 -35.97 -22.85 5.67
C GLU A 440 -36.80 -22.15 6.76
N ALA A 441 -36.43 -22.38 8.02
CA ALA A 441 -37.04 -21.66 9.14
C ALA A 441 -36.70 -20.16 9.08
N VAL A 442 -37.75 -19.33 9.21
CA VAL A 442 -37.62 -17.88 9.39
C VAL A 442 -36.66 -17.58 10.56
N PRO A 443 -35.77 -16.57 10.47
CA PRO A 443 -34.88 -16.20 11.55
C PRO A 443 -35.65 -15.93 12.85
N SER A 444 -35.15 -16.47 13.97
CA SER A 444 -35.69 -16.19 15.29
C SER A 444 -35.35 -14.76 15.74
N ASP A 445 -36.06 -14.25 16.75
CA ASP A 445 -35.73 -12.95 17.35
C ASP A 445 -34.29 -12.92 17.88
N GLU A 446 -33.78 -14.06 18.38
CA GLU A 446 -32.40 -14.22 18.82
C GLU A 446 -31.41 -14.11 17.65
N ASP A 447 -31.70 -14.77 16.51
CA ASP A 447 -30.88 -14.66 15.30
C ASP A 447 -30.81 -13.22 14.79
N ILE A 448 -31.95 -12.52 14.78
CA ILE A 448 -32.03 -11.12 14.31
C ILE A 448 -31.24 -10.20 15.25
N GLN A 449 -31.36 -10.38 16.57
CA GLN A 449 -30.60 -9.61 17.54
C GLN A 449 -29.09 -9.83 17.40
N MET A 450 -28.68 -11.09 17.23
CA MET A 450 -27.27 -11.44 17.02
C MET A 450 -26.72 -10.87 15.72
N ALA A 451 -27.48 -10.91 14.63
CA ALA A 451 -27.06 -10.32 13.35
C ALA A 451 -26.88 -8.80 13.43
N ILE A 452 -27.77 -8.09 14.14
CA ILE A 452 -27.61 -6.65 14.39
C ILE A 452 -26.31 -6.38 15.18
N SER A 453 -26.07 -7.16 16.25
CA SER A 453 -24.85 -7.05 17.05
C SER A 453 -23.59 -7.26 16.21
N ASP A 454 -23.58 -8.26 15.34
CA ASP A 454 -22.46 -8.57 14.45
C ASP A 454 -22.21 -7.46 13.41
N TYR A 455 -23.26 -6.91 12.80
CA TYR A 455 -23.11 -5.77 11.89
C TYR A 455 -22.55 -4.54 12.61
N ILE A 456 -22.96 -4.27 13.85
CA ILE A 456 -22.40 -3.18 14.67
C ILE A 456 -20.92 -3.43 14.98
N ALA A 457 -20.56 -4.64 15.43
CA ALA A 457 -19.16 -5.00 15.69
C ALA A 457 -18.28 -4.83 14.44
N SER A 458 -18.79 -5.22 13.27
CA SER A 458 -18.12 -5.00 11.99
C SER A 458 -17.94 -3.50 11.67
N LEU A 459 -18.96 -2.66 11.93
CA LEU A 459 -18.89 -1.21 11.73
C LEU A 459 -17.89 -0.53 12.67
N GLU A 460 -17.79 -0.97 13.92
CA GLU A 460 -16.82 -0.45 14.89
C GLU A 460 -15.39 -0.67 14.39
N ILE A 461 -15.09 -1.86 13.87
CA ILE A 461 -13.77 -2.16 13.29
C ILE A 461 -13.48 -1.28 12.06
N LEU A 462 -14.47 -1.10 11.17
CA LEU A 462 -14.32 -0.20 10.02
C LEU A 462 -14.06 1.24 10.46
N ARG A 463 -14.69 1.69 11.56
CA ARG A 463 -14.50 3.02 12.13
C ARG A 463 -13.10 3.23 12.66
N GLU A 464 -12.58 2.27 13.42
CA GLU A 464 -11.21 2.30 13.94
C GLU A 464 -10.16 2.32 12.83
N GLN A 465 -10.47 1.72 11.67
CA GLN A 465 -9.58 1.71 10.51
C GLN A 465 -9.85 2.82 9.49
N GLU A 466 -10.71 3.79 9.81
CA GLU A 466 -11.09 4.90 8.92
C GLU A 466 -11.66 4.43 7.55
N LYS A 467 -12.35 3.29 7.55
CA LYS A 467 -12.91 2.64 6.36
C LYS A 467 -14.44 2.69 6.28
N VAL A 468 -15.10 3.46 7.14
CA VAL A 468 -16.57 3.59 7.12
C VAL A 468 -17.05 4.21 5.82
N GLU A 469 -16.35 5.22 5.30
CA GLU A 469 -16.69 5.91 4.06
C GLU A 469 -16.28 5.13 2.79
N THR A 470 -16.20 3.80 2.88
CA THR A 470 -15.89 2.90 1.75
C THR A 470 -17.16 2.15 1.27
N GLU A 471 -17.11 1.57 0.07
CA GLU A 471 -18.24 0.76 -0.44
C GLU A 471 -18.56 -0.44 0.47
N ASP A 472 -17.58 -0.94 1.22
CA ASP A 472 -17.81 -1.97 2.24
C ASP A 472 -18.68 -1.44 3.40
N GLY A 473 -18.46 -0.20 3.83
CA GLY A 473 -19.29 0.48 4.82
C GLY A 473 -20.72 0.69 4.31
N ALA A 474 -20.89 1.14 3.07
CA ALA A 474 -22.21 1.30 2.46
C ALA A 474 -23.00 -0.02 2.39
N LYS A 475 -22.34 -1.11 1.97
CA LYS A 475 -22.95 -2.46 1.96
C LYS A 475 -23.33 -2.94 3.36
N LEU A 476 -22.50 -2.64 4.36
CA LEU A 476 -22.74 -3.02 5.75
C LEU A 476 -23.94 -2.29 6.34
N PHE A 477 -24.07 -0.98 6.12
CA PHE A 477 -25.26 -0.21 6.50
C PHE A 477 -26.53 -0.69 5.81
N ASN A 478 -26.46 -1.00 4.51
CA ASN A 478 -27.61 -1.58 3.82
C ASN A 478 -28.05 -2.89 4.47
N ASN A 479 -27.12 -3.79 4.79
CA ASN A 479 -27.45 -5.06 5.43
C ASN A 479 -27.97 -4.89 6.86
N LEU A 480 -27.42 -3.94 7.62
CA LEU A 480 -27.93 -3.56 8.94
C LEU A 480 -29.40 -3.08 8.85
N GLY A 481 -29.73 -2.28 7.83
CA GLY A 481 -31.11 -1.85 7.58
C GLY A 481 -32.07 -3.02 7.30
N LEU A 482 -31.60 -4.07 6.64
CA LEU A 482 -32.38 -5.31 6.46
C LEU A 482 -32.64 -6.03 7.77
N ALA A 483 -31.64 -6.13 8.65
CA ALA A 483 -31.82 -6.74 9.96
C ALA A 483 -32.83 -5.95 10.83
N HIS A 484 -32.77 -4.62 10.82
CA HIS A 484 -33.77 -3.77 11.48
C HIS A 484 -35.17 -3.93 10.88
N THR A 485 -35.28 -4.12 9.56
CA THR A 485 -36.54 -4.39 8.89
C THR A 485 -37.20 -5.67 9.41
N LEU A 486 -36.43 -6.75 9.59
CA LEU A 486 -36.92 -8.02 10.14
C LEU A 486 -37.39 -7.86 11.60
N ARG A 487 -36.73 -6.99 12.37
CA ARG A 487 -37.15 -6.60 13.72
C ARG A 487 -38.35 -5.64 13.74
N SER A 488 -38.88 -5.25 12.59
CA SER A 488 -39.93 -4.21 12.45
C SER A 488 -39.54 -2.84 13.01
N ASP A 489 -38.24 -2.54 13.08
CA ASP A 489 -37.70 -1.24 13.47
C ASP A 489 -37.44 -0.39 12.22
N PHE A 490 -38.51 0.22 11.69
CA PHE A 490 -38.47 0.92 10.40
C PHE A 490 -37.65 2.21 10.45
N GLU A 491 -37.61 2.89 11.59
CA GLU A 491 -36.83 4.12 11.72
C GLU A 491 -35.33 3.82 11.67
N ALA A 492 -34.87 2.80 12.41
CA ALA A 492 -33.47 2.37 12.33
C ALA A 492 -33.12 1.82 10.93
N ALA A 493 -34.05 1.11 10.28
CA ALA A 493 -33.86 0.63 8.92
C ALA A 493 -33.66 1.78 7.92
N LEU A 494 -34.53 2.80 7.95
CA LEU A 494 -34.43 3.99 7.11
C LEU A 494 -33.13 4.76 7.35
N ALA A 495 -32.75 4.96 8.61
CA ALA A 495 -31.49 5.63 8.95
C ALA A 495 -30.28 4.88 8.37
N ALA A 496 -30.26 3.55 8.45
CA ALA A 496 -29.19 2.74 7.89
C ALA A 496 -29.15 2.80 6.35
N PHE A 497 -30.30 2.70 5.67
CA PHE A 497 -30.37 2.85 4.21
C PHE A 497 -30.00 4.26 3.72
N GLY A 498 -30.33 5.28 4.50
CA GLY A 498 -29.93 6.67 4.27
C GLY A 498 -28.42 6.83 4.37
N ARG A 499 -27.81 6.33 5.47
CA ARG A 499 -26.36 6.38 5.67
C ARG A 499 -25.59 5.66 4.56
N ALA A 500 -26.09 4.51 4.10
CA ALA A 500 -25.52 3.82 2.93
C ALA A 500 -25.58 4.66 1.64
N GLY A 501 -26.62 5.50 1.49
CA GLY A 501 -26.76 6.44 0.37
C GLY A 501 -25.74 7.57 0.44
N GLU A 502 -25.60 8.23 1.60
CA GLU A 502 -24.65 9.32 1.84
C GLU A 502 -23.20 8.92 1.50
N ILE A 503 -22.80 7.72 1.91
CA ILE A 503 -21.47 7.18 1.62
C ILE A 503 -21.25 7.06 0.10
N ARG A 504 -22.23 6.50 -0.62
CA ARG A 504 -22.15 6.35 -2.08
C ARG A 504 -22.20 7.68 -2.82
N GLU A 505 -22.95 8.66 -2.30
CA GLU A 505 -22.92 10.03 -2.82
C GLU A 505 -21.54 10.65 -2.67
N GLY A 506 -20.90 10.53 -1.50
CA GLY A 506 -19.53 11.00 -1.27
C GLY A 506 -18.50 10.33 -2.19
N GLN A 507 -18.76 9.11 -2.64
CA GLN A 507 -17.91 8.37 -3.59
C GLN A 507 -18.26 8.60 -5.06
N GLY A 508 -19.40 9.20 -5.36
CA GLY A 508 -19.94 9.28 -6.72
C GLY A 508 -20.41 7.93 -7.30
N SER A 509 -20.73 6.95 -6.45
CA SER A 509 -21.13 5.57 -6.84
C SER A 509 -22.64 5.33 -6.79
N THR A 510 -23.47 6.38 -6.70
CA THR A 510 -24.93 6.23 -6.66
C THR A 510 -25.55 5.66 -7.93
N GLN A 511 -24.84 5.81 -9.06
CA GLN A 511 -25.25 5.29 -10.37
C GLN A 511 -24.85 3.83 -10.60
N ASP A 512 -24.15 3.21 -9.65
CA ASP A 512 -23.76 1.81 -9.77
C ASP A 512 -24.99 0.90 -9.65
N PRO A 513 -25.12 -0.15 -10.47
CA PRO A 513 -26.26 -1.08 -10.40
C PRO A 513 -26.42 -1.73 -9.03
N GLY A 514 -25.31 -1.91 -8.28
CA GLY A 514 -25.33 -2.40 -6.90
C GLY A 514 -26.08 -1.50 -5.92
N ASN A 515 -26.37 -0.24 -6.28
CA ASN A 515 -27.19 0.67 -5.50
C ASN A 515 -28.70 0.38 -5.60
N ALA A 516 -29.14 -0.33 -6.64
CA ALA A 516 -30.55 -0.64 -6.87
C ALA A 516 -31.17 -1.44 -5.70
N ARG A 517 -30.41 -2.37 -5.10
CA ARG A 517 -30.89 -3.15 -3.96
C ARG A 517 -31.18 -2.28 -2.74
N ARG A 518 -30.32 -1.29 -2.45
CA ARG A 518 -30.56 -0.29 -1.39
C ARG A 518 -31.81 0.53 -1.67
N LEU A 519 -31.98 1.00 -2.92
CA LEU A 519 -33.16 1.76 -3.34
C LEU A 519 -34.44 0.93 -3.18
N TYR A 520 -34.43 -0.32 -3.61
CA TYR A 520 -35.55 -1.25 -3.42
C TYR A 520 -35.90 -1.42 -1.92
N ASN A 521 -34.89 -1.62 -1.08
CA ASN A 521 -35.10 -1.78 0.37
C ASN A 521 -35.66 -0.51 1.00
N LEU A 522 -35.09 0.65 0.66
CA LEU A 522 -35.55 1.96 1.12
C LEU A 522 -37.00 2.21 0.69
N ALA A 523 -37.32 2.00 -0.59
CA ALA A 523 -38.67 2.13 -1.14
C ALA A 523 -39.68 1.24 -0.40
N SER A 524 -39.27 0.00 -0.09
CA SER A 524 -40.10 -0.94 0.65
C SER A 524 -40.39 -0.45 2.08
N MET A 525 -39.47 0.30 2.70
CA MET A 525 -39.69 0.89 4.04
C MET A 525 -40.65 2.07 3.99
N HIS A 526 -40.52 2.95 2.99
CA HIS A 526 -41.49 4.03 2.76
C HIS A 526 -42.90 3.45 2.53
N LEU A 527 -43.02 2.36 1.76
CA LEU A 527 -44.29 1.68 1.56
C LEU A 527 -44.86 1.10 2.88
N LYS A 528 -44.01 0.49 3.72
CA LYS A 528 -44.43 0.00 5.05
C LYS A 528 -44.85 1.14 5.99
N ARG A 529 -44.22 2.32 5.91
CA ARG A 529 -44.66 3.53 6.64
C ARG A 529 -46.00 4.05 6.13
N SER A 530 -46.17 4.15 4.82
CA SER A 530 -47.43 4.56 4.19
C SER A 530 -48.60 3.72 4.69
N ASN A 531 -48.46 2.39 4.68
CA ASN A 531 -49.51 1.47 5.12
C ASN A 531 -49.83 1.54 6.63
N ARG A 532 -48.96 2.15 7.44
CA ARG A 532 -49.13 2.30 8.89
C ARG A 532 -49.50 3.73 9.29
N CYS A 533 -49.41 4.68 8.36
CA CYS A 533 -49.71 6.08 8.61
C CYS A 533 -51.24 6.27 8.59
N SER A 534 -51.75 6.95 9.62
CA SER A 534 -53.17 7.27 9.73
C SER A 534 -53.58 8.53 8.96
N GLU A 535 -52.63 9.40 8.64
CA GLU A 535 -52.86 10.64 7.91
C GLU A 535 -52.74 10.44 6.40
N SER A 536 -53.83 10.67 5.66
CA SER A 536 -53.89 10.38 4.22
C SER A 536 -52.87 11.16 3.38
N ALA A 537 -52.50 12.38 3.77
CA ALA A 537 -51.54 13.20 3.03
C ALA A 537 -50.10 12.72 3.23
N GLU A 538 -49.75 12.32 4.45
CA GLU A 538 -48.43 11.83 4.81
C GLU A 538 -48.20 10.41 4.26
N ALA A 539 -49.21 9.54 4.36
CA ALA A 539 -49.22 8.24 3.69
C ALA A 539 -49.02 8.38 2.17
N ALA A 540 -49.66 9.38 1.55
CA ALA A 540 -49.49 9.65 0.14
C ALA A 540 -48.06 10.08 -0.22
N GLY A 541 -47.43 10.92 0.61
CA GLY A 541 -46.03 11.32 0.48
C GLY A 541 -45.08 10.12 0.48
N TYR A 542 -45.20 9.23 1.46
CA TYR A 542 -44.35 8.03 1.54
C TYR A 542 -44.54 7.08 0.35
N SER A 543 -45.78 6.89 -0.11
CA SER A 543 -46.03 6.10 -1.32
C SER A 543 -45.40 6.72 -2.57
N HIS A 544 -45.44 8.04 -2.70
CA HIS A 544 -44.81 8.75 -3.82
C HIS A 544 -43.28 8.56 -3.81
N GLU A 545 -42.64 8.72 -2.64
CA GLU A 545 -41.20 8.45 -2.48
C GLU A 545 -40.84 7.00 -2.85
N ALA A 546 -41.64 6.03 -2.40
CA ALA A 546 -41.43 4.62 -2.74
C ALA A 546 -41.46 4.39 -4.27
N VAL A 547 -42.41 5.01 -4.98
CA VAL A 547 -42.51 4.91 -6.45
C VAL A 547 -41.25 5.46 -7.14
N LEU A 548 -40.75 6.62 -6.71
CA LEU A 548 -39.54 7.22 -7.28
C LEU A 548 -38.33 6.30 -7.10
N LEU A 549 -38.17 5.75 -5.88
CA LEU A 549 -37.07 4.86 -5.55
C LEU A 549 -37.13 3.52 -6.29
N PHE A 550 -38.31 2.91 -6.43
CA PHE A 550 -38.48 1.68 -7.24
C PHE A 550 -38.19 1.93 -8.72
N ARG A 551 -38.66 3.05 -9.28
CA ARG A 551 -38.38 3.42 -10.68
C ARG A 551 -36.88 3.64 -10.91
N GLU A 552 -36.21 4.30 -9.98
CA GLU A 552 -34.77 4.51 -10.07
C GLU A 552 -33.99 3.19 -9.94
N ALA A 553 -34.40 2.29 -9.04
CA ALA A 553 -33.82 0.95 -8.95
C ALA A 553 -33.95 0.19 -10.28
N VAL A 554 -35.14 0.20 -10.90
CA VAL A 554 -35.36 -0.42 -12.22
C VAL A 554 -34.47 0.21 -13.29
N ARG A 555 -34.37 1.54 -13.31
CA ARG A 555 -33.53 2.27 -14.27
C ARG A 555 -32.07 1.84 -14.18
N LEU A 556 -31.51 1.78 -12.96
CA LEU A 556 -30.12 1.36 -12.73
C LEU A 556 -29.86 -0.08 -13.20
N LEU A 557 -30.77 -1.01 -12.87
CA LEU A 557 -30.64 -2.43 -13.24
C LEU A 557 -30.77 -2.64 -14.75
N GLN A 558 -31.73 -1.98 -15.40
CA GLN A 558 -31.92 -2.07 -16.85
C GLN A 558 -30.76 -1.45 -17.63
N ALA A 559 -30.25 -0.30 -17.20
CA ALA A 559 -29.10 0.34 -17.82
C ALA A 559 -27.86 -0.58 -17.86
N ALA A 560 -27.71 -1.45 -16.85
CA ALA A 560 -26.60 -2.39 -16.76
C ALA A 560 -26.94 -3.83 -17.19
N SER A 561 -28.20 -4.12 -17.51
CA SER A 561 -28.67 -5.47 -17.87
C SER A 561 -28.32 -6.55 -16.83
N VAL A 562 -28.54 -6.25 -15.54
CA VAL A 562 -28.25 -7.14 -14.39
C VAL A 562 -29.48 -7.33 -13.50
N GLU A 563 -29.50 -8.43 -12.72
CA GLU A 563 -30.56 -8.80 -11.76
C GLU A 563 -32.02 -8.67 -12.28
N PRO A 564 -32.41 -9.41 -13.34
CA PRO A 564 -33.76 -9.33 -13.91
C PRO A 564 -34.87 -9.68 -12.90
N GLU A 565 -34.60 -10.55 -11.93
CA GLU A 565 -35.54 -10.89 -10.87
C GLU A 565 -35.85 -9.71 -9.95
N LEU A 566 -34.87 -8.84 -9.67
CA LEU A 566 -35.08 -7.65 -8.84
C LEU A 566 -35.88 -6.59 -9.61
N VAL A 567 -35.69 -6.47 -10.92
CA VAL A 567 -36.54 -5.65 -11.79
C VAL A 567 -37.99 -6.11 -11.71
N GLU A 568 -38.24 -7.42 -11.82
CA GLU A 568 -39.58 -7.98 -11.70
C GLU A 568 -40.21 -7.68 -10.32
N LYS A 569 -39.44 -7.84 -9.23
CA LYS A 569 -39.90 -7.49 -7.88
C LYS A 569 -40.29 -6.01 -7.76
N CYS A 570 -39.48 -5.10 -8.29
CA CYS A 570 -39.80 -3.66 -8.30
C CYS A 570 -41.09 -3.39 -9.08
N ASN A 571 -41.25 -3.99 -10.25
CA ASN A 571 -42.45 -3.81 -11.09
C ASN A 571 -43.71 -4.32 -10.40
N ARG A 572 -43.65 -5.50 -9.74
CA ARG A 572 -44.78 -6.01 -8.95
C ARG A 572 -45.17 -5.06 -7.81
N LYS A 573 -44.20 -4.43 -7.14
CA LYS A 573 -44.47 -3.42 -6.10
C LYS A 573 -45.09 -2.15 -6.69
N LEU A 574 -44.61 -1.69 -7.84
CA LEU A 574 -45.17 -0.53 -8.55
C LEU A 574 -46.61 -0.77 -9.01
N GLU A 575 -46.91 -1.96 -9.55
CA GLU A 575 -48.27 -2.37 -9.91
C GLU A 575 -49.18 -2.41 -8.69
N TRP A 576 -48.72 -3.02 -7.59
CA TRP A 576 -49.47 -3.07 -6.34
C TRP A 576 -49.84 -1.67 -5.83
N ILE A 577 -48.89 -0.71 -5.84
CA ILE A 577 -49.14 0.69 -5.45
C ILE A 577 -50.19 1.34 -6.37
N ARG A 578 -50.14 1.07 -7.67
CA ARG A 578 -51.09 1.61 -8.65
C ARG A 578 -52.51 1.10 -8.42
N GLU A 579 -52.66 -0.18 -8.09
CA GLU A 579 -53.96 -0.83 -7.89
C GLU A 579 -54.61 -0.49 -6.55
N HIS A 580 -53.79 -0.32 -5.50
CA HIS A 580 -54.28 -0.14 -4.12
C HIS A 580 -54.34 1.33 -3.68
N GLY A 581 -54.04 2.26 -4.60
CA GLY A 581 -54.40 3.67 -4.47
C GLY A 581 -53.57 4.44 -3.44
N VAL A 582 -52.50 5.07 -3.93
CA VAL A 582 -52.24 6.49 -3.63
C VAL A 582 -52.20 7.17 -5.00
N SER A 583 -53.13 8.08 -5.28
CA SER A 583 -53.24 8.73 -6.59
C SER A 583 -51.92 9.35 -7.00
N ASP A 584 -51.36 8.87 -8.12
CA ASP A 584 -50.20 9.45 -8.79
C ASP A 584 -50.51 10.92 -9.17
N PRO A 585 -49.82 11.93 -8.59
CA PRO A 585 -50.04 13.31 -9.00
C PRO A 585 -49.45 13.61 -10.40
N VAL A 586 -48.67 12.69 -10.99
CA VAL A 586 -47.78 12.99 -12.13
C VAL A 586 -48.35 12.56 -13.49
N VAL A 587 -49.63 12.20 -13.59
CA VAL A 587 -50.29 11.97 -14.90
C VAL A 587 -51.08 13.20 -15.39
N ALA A 588 -50.89 14.37 -14.76
CA ALA A 588 -51.40 15.64 -15.28
C ALA A 588 -50.34 16.73 -15.20
N ILE A 589 -49.41 16.76 -16.17
CA ILE A 589 -48.82 17.94 -16.86
C ILE A 589 -48.00 17.43 -18.05
#